data_AF-F9Q159-F1
#
_entry.id   AF-F9Q159-F1
#
_cell.length_a   1.000
_cell.length_b   1.000
_cell.length_c   1.000
_cell.angle_alpha   90.00
_cell.angle_beta   90.00
_cell.angle_gamma   90.00
#
_symmetry.space_group_name_H-M   'P 1'
#
loop_
_entity.id
_entity.type
_entity.pdbx_description
1 polymer ?
#
loop_
_entity_poly.entity_id
_entity_poly.type
_entity_poly.pdbx_seq_one_letter_code
_entity_poly.pdbx_strand_id
1 'polypeptide(L)'
;MQMYFGDVSLCYSYSLAMALDAYGYDYKAEFLEAIMAMGNGASIVKEDDQHPLVFFDNGMPDLSISHSLKILGFDYEDFYLKGGAEVDLEEIKRKLETFLFNGPVVLGPLDMGHLTYNPNHTILYGVDHFVTVYDIDDQYLYLHDPAGFACMKVAFNDILEAWKAEAIDYKRGAYSMWGNFKRLKTPSQTEIYQETAKIMKNRYLNGQNDILDAMQKQLLKTA
;
A
#
# COMPACT_ATOMS: atom_id res chain seq x y z
N MET A 1 -16.71 -1.08 -18.29
CA MET A 1 -16.52 -2.31 -17.49
C MET A 1 -15.11 -2.23 -16.95
N GLN A 2 -14.93 -2.18 -15.63
CA GLN A 2 -13.61 -2.11 -15.02
C GLN A 2 -12.93 -3.48 -15.13
N MET A 3 -11.63 -3.49 -15.41
CA MET A 3 -10.85 -4.73 -15.53
C MET A 3 -10.33 -5.17 -14.17
N TYR A 4 -10.46 -6.47 -13.89
CA TYR A 4 -9.87 -7.11 -12.71
C TYR A 4 -8.62 -7.88 -13.10
N PHE A 5 -7.53 -7.64 -12.37
CA PHE A 5 -6.29 -8.41 -12.43
C PHE A 5 -5.60 -8.31 -11.06
N GLY A 6 -4.95 -9.38 -10.60
CA GLY A 6 -4.48 -9.45 -9.22
C GLY A 6 -3.50 -10.57 -8.91
N ASP A 7 -2.56 -10.28 -8.03
CA ASP A 7 -1.74 -11.23 -7.28
C ASP A 7 -1.62 -10.72 -5.84
N VAL A 8 -1.81 -11.60 -4.85
CA VAL A 8 -1.73 -11.25 -3.42
C VAL A 8 -0.36 -10.69 -3.05
N SER A 9 0.72 -11.20 -3.65
CA SER A 9 2.09 -10.76 -3.33
C SER A 9 2.40 -9.35 -3.80
N LEU A 10 1.61 -8.81 -4.73
CA LEU A 10 1.79 -7.48 -5.33
C LEU A 10 0.53 -6.63 -5.20
N CYS A 11 -0.23 -6.81 -4.11
CA CYS A 11 -1.58 -6.26 -3.94
C CYS A 11 -1.64 -4.73 -4.13
N TYR A 12 -0.65 -3.98 -3.65
CA TYR A 12 -0.56 -2.53 -3.83
C TYR A 12 -0.31 -2.13 -5.29
N SER A 13 0.55 -2.86 -6.02
CA SER A 13 0.86 -2.63 -7.43
C SER A 13 -0.34 -2.92 -8.33
N TYR A 14 -1.04 -4.03 -8.07
CA TYR A 14 -2.28 -4.38 -8.77
C TYR A 14 -3.42 -3.41 -8.45
N SER A 15 -3.57 -3.02 -7.19
CA SER A 15 -4.61 -2.07 -6.80
C SER A 15 -4.41 -0.70 -7.46
N LEU A 16 -3.15 -0.22 -7.52
CA LEU A 16 -2.83 1.02 -8.21
C LEU A 16 -3.04 0.89 -9.72
N ALA A 17 -2.63 -0.22 -10.33
CA ALA A 17 -2.83 -0.45 -11.76
C ALA A 17 -4.32 -0.48 -12.14
N MET A 18 -5.15 -1.21 -11.39
CA MET A 18 -6.61 -1.24 -11.61
C MET A 18 -7.24 0.15 -11.43
N ALA A 19 -6.81 0.91 -10.42
CA ALA A 19 -7.29 2.27 -10.23
C ALA A 19 -6.90 3.16 -11.42
N LEU A 20 -5.62 3.16 -11.83
CA LEU A 20 -5.12 3.97 -12.95
C LEU A 20 -5.76 3.59 -14.30
N ASP A 21 -6.02 2.30 -14.55
CA ASP A 21 -6.70 1.81 -15.76
C ASP A 21 -8.10 2.41 -15.88
N ALA A 22 -8.85 2.49 -14.79
CA ALA A 22 -10.17 3.10 -14.78
C ALA A 22 -10.15 4.62 -15.09
N TYR A 23 -9.02 5.29 -14.85
CA TYR A 23 -8.78 6.69 -15.26
C TYR A 23 -8.25 6.79 -16.71
N GLY A 24 -8.09 5.67 -17.42
CA GLY A 24 -7.59 5.61 -18.79
C GLY A 24 -6.07 5.56 -18.91
N TYR A 25 -5.36 5.19 -17.84
CA TYR A 25 -3.90 5.04 -17.84
C TYR A 25 -3.50 3.57 -17.78
N ASP A 26 -3.05 3.03 -18.91
CA ASP A 26 -2.60 1.64 -19.02
C ASP A 26 -1.18 1.48 -18.45
N TYR A 27 -1.09 0.92 -17.23
CA TYR A 27 0.16 0.52 -16.60
C TYR A 27 0.11 -0.94 -16.17
N LYS A 28 1.18 -1.66 -16.49
CA LYS A 28 1.40 -3.02 -15.99
C LYS A 28 1.81 -3.01 -14.53
N ALA A 29 1.22 -3.89 -13.72
CA ALA A 29 1.54 -4.01 -12.30
C ALA A 29 3.03 -4.30 -12.06
N GLU A 30 3.68 -5.07 -12.92
CA GLU A 30 5.11 -5.39 -12.83
C GLU A 30 6.00 -4.17 -13.08
N PHE A 31 5.56 -3.26 -13.94
CA PHE A 31 6.25 -2.00 -14.16
C PHE A 31 6.09 -1.06 -12.95
N LEU A 32 4.89 -0.97 -12.38
CA LEU A 32 4.65 -0.24 -11.14
C LEU A 32 5.50 -0.80 -10.00
N GLU A 33 5.54 -2.13 -9.86
CA GLU A 33 6.35 -2.82 -8.85
C GLU A 33 7.83 -2.45 -8.95
N ALA A 34 8.37 -2.46 -10.18
CA ALA A 34 9.77 -2.14 -10.41
C ALA A 34 10.12 -0.71 -9.98
N ILE A 35 9.25 0.28 -10.23
CA ILE A 35 9.49 1.68 -9.86
C ILE A 35 9.11 2.00 -8.41
N MET A 36 8.24 1.20 -7.80
CA MET A 36 7.94 1.25 -6.37
C MET A 36 9.14 0.78 -5.53
N ALA A 37 10.05 0.00 -6.13
CA ALA A 37 11.34 -0.39 -5.55
C ALA A 37 11.22 -1.12 -4.20
N MET A 38 10.17 -1.93 -4.02
CA MET A 38 9.83 -2.58 -2.75
C MET A 38 10.85 -3.62 -2.29
N GLY A 39 11.45 -4.37 -3.22
CA GLY A 39 12.53 -5.33 -2.93
C GLY A 39 13.93 -4.71 -2.73
N ASN A 40 14.04 -3.39 -2.51
CA ASN A 40 15.34 -2.70 -2.38
C ASN A 40 15.59 -2.24 -0.94
N GLY A 41 16.41 -2.99 -0.21
CA GLY A 41 16.82 -2.65 1.14
C GLY A 41 16.95 -3.91 1.99
N ALA A 42 17.05 -3.68 3.29
CA ALA A 42 16.77 -4.71 4.26
C ALA A 42 16.06 -4.06 5.45
N SER A 43 15.25 -4.85 6.14
CA SER A 43 14.51 -4.47 7.35
C SER A 43 14.71 -5.55 8.41
N ILE A 44 14.67 -5.16 9.70
CA ILE A 44 14.69 -6.11 10.82
C ILE A 44 13.30 -6.13 11.44
N VAL A 45 12.72 -7.32 11.55
CA VAL A 45 11.47 -7.52 12.30
C VAL A 45 11.83 -7.61 13.79
N LYS A 46 11.32 -6.64 14.57
CA LYS A 46 11.66 -6.42 15.99
C LYS A 46 10.89 -7.33 16.95
N GLU A 47 10.87 -8.63 16.69
CA GLU A 47 10.21 -9.57 17.62
C GLU A 47 11.20 -10.42 18.43
N ASP A 48 12.48 -10.49 18.03
CA ASP A 48 13.47 -11.29 18.75
C ASP A 48 14.88 -10.66 18.73
N ASP A 49 15.28 -10.06 19.86
CA ASP A 49 16.64 -9.50 20.07
C ASP A 49 17.76 -10.56 20.11
N GLN A 50 17.40 -11.85 20.22
CA GLN A 50 18.32 -12.98 20.17
C GLN A 50 18.44 -13.54 18.74
N HIS A 51 17.35 -13.51 17.98
CA HIS A 51 17.27 -13.99 16.59
C HIS A 51 16.62 -12.95 15.66
N PRO A 52 17.27 -11.81 15.38
CA PRO A 52 16.72 -10.79 14.50
C PRO A 52 16.50 -11.38 13.10
N LEU A 53 15.25 -11.42 12.65
CA LEU A 53 14.90 -11.80 11.29
C LEU A 53 15.14 -10.60 10.38
N VAL A 54 16.04 -10.79 9.41
CA VAL A 54 16.33 -9.79 8.38
C VAL A 54 15.53 -10.15 7.12
N PHE A 55 14.67 -9.23 6.70
CA PHE A 55 13.98 -9.31 5.41
C PHE A 55 14.70 -8.42 4.41
N PHE A 56 14.88 -8.90 3.17
CA PHE A 56 15.46 -8.13 2.08
C PHE A 56 14.37 -7.40 1.30
N ASP A 57 13.70 -6.50 2.00
CA ASP A 57 12.68 -5.61 1.47
C ASP A 57 12.85 -4.21 2.10
N ASN A 58 11.99 -3.27 1.69
CA ASN A 58 11.91 -1.98 2.35
C ASN A 58 10.52 -1.67 2.89
N GLY A 59 9.67 -2.68 3.06
CA GLY A 59 8.44 -2.72 3.85
C GLY A 59 7.44 -1.56 3.78
N MET A 60 7.58 -0.56 2.91
CA MET A 60 6.79 0.69 2.92
C MET A 60 5.99 0.87 1.62
N PRO A 61 5.00 0.00 1.33
CA PRO A 61 4.20 0.07 0.11
C PRO A 61 3.36 1.35 0.03
N ASP A 62 2.87 1.89 1.15
CA ASP A 62 2.08 3.12 1.20
C ASP A 62 2.86 4.35 0.68
N LEU A 63 4.12 4.51 1.08
CA LEU A 63 5.02 5.52 0.55
C LEU A 63 5.40 5.24 -0.90
N SER A 64 5.54 3.97 -1.28
CA SER A 64 5.89 3.59 -2.65
C SER A 64 4.79 3.90 -3.67
N ILE A 65 3.51 3.80 -3.30
CA ILE A 65 2.39 4.29 -4.13
C ILE A 65 2.59 5.78 -4.43
N SER A 66 2.81 6.58 -3.40
CA SER A 66 3.03 8.03 -3.53
C SER A 66 4.25 8.38 -4.39
N HIS A 67 5.36 7.67 -4.20
CA HIS A 67 6.58 7.89 -4.98
C HIS A 67 6.40 7.51 -6.46
N SER A 68 5.82 6.34 -6.74
CA SER A 68 5.60 5.88 -8.11
C SER A 68 4.70 6.83 -8.90
N LEU A 69 3.62 7.34 -8.28
CA LEU A 69 2.77 8.37 -8.88
C LEU A 69 3.57 9.63 -9.26
N LYS A 70 4.43 10.14 -8.35
CA LYS A 70 5.28 11.31 -8.63
C LYS A 70 6.30 11.05 -9.73
N ILE A 71 6.94 9.87 -9.73
CA ILE A 71 7.88 9.45 -10.78
C ILE A 71 7.20 9.44 -12.13
N LEU A 72 5.95 8.97 -12.19
CA LEU A 72 5.15 8.90 -13.41
C LEU A 72 4.52 10.24 -13.81
N GLY A 73 4.70 11.29 -13.02
CA GLY A 73 4.21 12.63 -13.32
C GLY A 73 2.76 12.88 -12.97
N PHE A 74 2.22 12.12 -12.02
CA PHE A 74 0.87 12.31 -11.50
C PHE A 74 0.84 13.33 -10.37
N ASP A 75 -0.23 14.11 -10.38
CA ASP A 75 -0.85 14.66 -9.18
C ASP A 75 -1.86 13.66 -8.64
N TYR A 76 -2.06 13.68 -7.33
CA TYR A 76 -2.98 12.81 -6.62
C TYR A 76 -3.27 13.38 -5.25
N GLU A 77 -4.35 12.91 -4.64
CA GLU A 77 -4.64 13.18 -3.23
C GLU A 77 -4.48 11.88 -2.44
N ASP A 78 -3.86 11.98 -1.26
CA ASP A 78 -3.89 10.93 -0.26
C ASP A 78 -4.50 11.45 1.05
N PHE A 79 -5.16 10.56 1.76
CA PHE A 79 -5.77 10.83 3.06
C PHE A 79 -5.41 9.71 4.02
N TYR A 80 -5.11 10.07 5.27
CA TYR A 80 -4.93 9.14 6.38
C TYR A 80 -5.01 9.91 7.71
N LEU A 81 -5.48 9.24 8.75
CA LEU A 81 -5.49 9.77 10.12
C LEU A 81 -4.18 9.42 10.84
N LYS A 82 -3.46 10.45 11.29
CA LYS A 82 -2.26 10.28 12.10
C LYS A 82 -2.62 9.78 13.50
N GLY A 83 -1.69 9.06 14.13
CA GLY A 83 -1.86 8.56 15.50
C GLY A 83 -2.25 9.69 16.46
N GLY A 84 -3.28 9.43 17.28
CA GLY A 84 -3.81 10.38 18.27
C GLY A 84 -4.84 11.39 17.73
N ALA A 85 -5.16 11.37 16.43
CA ALA A 85 -6.29 12.14 15.89
C ALA A 85 -7.63 11.53 16.36
N GLU A 86 -8.63 12.38 16.57
CA GLU A 86 -10.00 11.93 16.81
C GLU A 86 -10.54 11.22 15.56
N VAL A 87 -11.21 10.08 15.76
CA VAL A 87 -11.77 9.29 14.66
C VAL A 87 -13.19 9.75 14.39
N ASP A 88 -13.38 10.51 13.32
CA ASP A 88 -14.68 10.85 12.76
C ASP A 88 -14.96 9.97 11.52
N LEU A 89 -15.78 8.93 11.70
CA LEU A 89 -16.13 7.99 10.63
C LEU A 89 -16.94 8.64 9.49
N GLU A 90 -17.72 9.67 9.79
CA GLU A 90 -18.49 10.41 8.78
C GLU A 90 -17.56 11.25 7.91
N GLU A 91 -16.52 11.86 8.50
CA GLU A 91 -15.48 12.53 7.71
C GLU A 91 -14.73 11.56 6.81
N ILE A 92 -14.32 10.39 7.32
CA ILE A 92 -13.60 9.38 6.54
C ILE A 92 -14.47 8.91 5.36
N LYS A 93 -15.75 8.60 5.62
CA LYS A 93 -16.71 8.19 4.58
C LYS A 93 -16.87 9.29 3.53
N ARG A 94 -17.08 10.54 3.95
CA ARG A 94 -17.20 11.70 3.04
C ARG A 94 -15.95 11.92 2.20
N LYS A 95 -14.76 11.69 2.76
CA LYS A 95 -13.50 11.75 2.01
C LYS A 95 -13.43 10.66 0.94
N LEU A 96 -13.79 9.43 1.29
CA LEU A 96 -13.86 8.34 0.34
C LEU A 96 -14.86 8.62 -0.79
N GLU A 97 -16.07 9.08 -0.46
CA GLU A 97 -17.10 9.49 -1.44
C GLU A 97 -16.58 10.58 -2.38
N THR A 98 -15.86 11.57 -1.84
CA THR A 98 -15.27 12.67 -2.63
C THR A 98 -14.26 12.14 -3.64
N PHE A 99 -13.42 11.18 -3.25
CA PHE A 99 -12.46 10.57 -4.18
C PHE A 99 -13.17 9.69 -5.22
N LEU A 100 -14.12 8.86 -4.78
CA LEU A 100 -14.88 7.96 -5.65
C LEU A 100 -15.73 8.69 -6.69
N PHE A 101 -16.17 9.91 -6.39
CA PHE A 101 -16.82 10.78 -7.36
C PHE A 101 -15.96 11.05 -8.60
N ASN A 102 -14.63 11.10 -8.43
CA ASN A 102 -13.69 11.35 -9.53
C ASN A 102 -13.17 10.05 -10.19
N GLY A 103 -13.29 8.91 -9.51
CA GLY A 103 -12.92 7.60 -10.01
C GLY A 103 -12.40 6.67 -8.91
N PRO A 104 -11.95 5.45 -9.23
CA PRO A 104 -11.55 4.47 -8.23
C PRO A 104 -10.40 4.93 -7.31
N VAL A 105 -10.41 4.36 -6.12
CA VAL A 105 -9.54 4.71 -4.99
C VAL A 105 -8.75 3.50 -4.57
N VAL A 106 -7.46 3.67 -4.31
CA VAL A 106 -6.66 2.63 -3.66
C VAL A 106 -6.86 2.76 -2.16
N LEU A 107 -7.34 1.70 -1.51
CA LEU A 107 -7.40 1.60 -0.05
C LEU A 107 -6.28 0.72 0.47
N GLY A 108 -5.65 1.17 1.55
CA GLY A 108 -4.74 0.34 2.33
C GLY A 108 -3.68 1.16 3.06
N PRO A 109 -2.87 0.53 3.92
CA PRO A 109 -2.94 -0.89 4.23
C PRO A 109 -4.24 -1.27 4.94
N LEU A 110 -4.72 -2.47 4.68
CA LEU A 110 -5.80 -3.17 5.37
C LEU A 110 -5.17 -4.35 6.12
N ASP A 111 -5.60 -4.61 7.34
CA ASP A 111 -5.24 -5.85 8.04
C ASP A 111 -6.14 -6.99 7.53
N MET A 112 -5.54 -7.96 6.85
CA MET A 112 -6.27 -9.12 6.31
C MET A 112 -6.99 -9.93 7.39
N GLY A 113 -6.54 -9.85 8.65
CA GLY A 113 -7.17 -10.46 9.82
C GLY A 113 -8.64 -10.09 10.00
N HIS A 114 -9.01 -8.90 9.54
CA HIS A 114 -10.33 -8.32 9.71
C HIS A 114 -11.19 -8.37 8.43
N LEU A 115 -10.67 -8.88 7.31
CA LEU A 115 -11.40 -8.97 6.04
C LEU A 115 -12.30 -10.22 6.01
N THR A 116 -13.48 -10.13 6.60
CA THR A 116 -14.41 -11.27 6.83
C THR A 116 -14.89 -11.98 5.57
N TYR A 117 -14.78 -11.36 4.39
CA TYR A 117 -15.07 -12.01 3.11
C TYR A 117 -14.00 -13.01 2.69
N ASN A 118 -12.78 -12.93 3.23
CA ASN A 118 -11.73 -13.90 3.02
C ASN A 118 -11.92 -15.08 4.00
N PRO A 119 -12.17 -16.31 3.54
CA PRO A 119 -12.41 -17.46 4.43
C PRO A 119 -11.23 -17.79 5.35
N ASN A 120 -10.02 -17.32 5.02
CA ASN A 120 -8.80 -17.54 5.80
C ASN A 120 -8.45 -16.35 6.71
N HIS A 121 -9.30 -15.32 6.80
CA HIS A 121 -8.95 -14.07 7.51
C HIS A 121 -8.44 -14.30 8.94
N THR A 122 -8.99 -15.29 9.66
CA THR A 122 -8.61 -15.58 11.06
C THR A 122 -7.14 -15.97 11.27
N ILE A 123 -6.43 -16.39 10.22
CA ILE A 123 -4.99 -16.72 10.27
C ILE A 123 -4.10 -15.66 9.61
N LEU A 124 -4.68 -14.54 9.17
CA LEU A 124 -3.99 -13.48 8.42
C LEU A 124 -3.88 -12.17 9.21
N TYR A 125 -4.01 -12.22 10.54
CA TYR A 125 -3.85 -11.05 11.40
C TYR A 125 -2.45 -10.44 11.26
N GLY A 126 -2.39 -9.11 11.07
CA GLY A 126 -1.13 -8.39 10.85
C GLY A 126 -0.53 -8.56 9.46
N VAL A 127 -1.19 -9.30 8.56
CA VAL A 127 -0.82 -9.35 7.14
C VAL A 127 -1.46 -8.16 6.46
N ASP A 128 -0.64 -7.32 5.83
CA ASP A 128 -1.11 -6.13 5.14
C ASP A 128 -1.73 -6.46 3.79
N HIS A 129 -2.62 -5.57 3.35
CA HIS A 129 -3.27 -5.71 2.06
C HIS A 129 -3.75 -4.39 1.47
N PHE A 130 -3.87 -4.34 0.15
CA PHE A 130 -4.39 -3.20 -0.59
C PHE A 130 -5.43 -3.66 -1.59
N VAL A 131 -6.45 -2.82 -1.78
CA VAL A 131 -7.58 -3.09 -2.69
C VAL A 131 -7.92 -1.83 -3.49
N THR A 132 -8.62 -2.01 -4.61
CA THR A 132 -9.21 -0.91 -5.37
C THR A 132 -10.70 -0.82 -5.06
N VAL A 133 -11.14 0.26 -4.44
CA VAL A 133 -12.57 0.57 -4.28
C VAL A 133 -13.01 1.39 -5.48
N TYR A 134 -14.13 1.01 -6.08
CA TYR A 134 -14.63 1.67 -7.29
C TYR A 134 -16.03 2.26 -7.16
N ASP A 135 -16.76 1.91 -6.10
CA ASP A 135 -18.05 2.53 -5.82
C ASP A 135 -18.40 2.42 -4.33
N ILE A 136 -19.30 3.28 -3.87
CA ILE A 136 -19.86 3.29 -2.52
C ILE A 136 -21.33 3.69 -2.57
N ASP A 137 -22.16 2.99 -1.80
CA ASP A 137 -23.52 3.42 -1.49
C ASP A 137 -23.67 3.67 0.03
N ASP A 138 -24.88 3.92 0.49
CA ASP A 138 -25.14 4.21 1.90
C ASP A 138 -24.60 3.13 2.86
N GLN A 139 -24.54 1.87 2.41
CA GLN A 139 -24.24 0.70 3.24
C GLN A 139 -23.01 -0.09 2.79
N TYR A 140 -22.67 -0.07 1.51
CA TYR A 140 -21.73 -1.00 0.92
C TYR A 140 -20.62 -0.30 0.13
N LEU A 141 -19.43 -0.87 0.23
CA LEU A 141 -18.30 -0.64 -0.67
C LEU A 141 -18.29 -1.70 -1.76
N TYR A 142 -17.92 -1.26 -2.95
CA TYR A 142 -17.69 -2.12 -4.09
C TYR A 142 -16.21 -2.07 -4.46
N LEU A 143 -15.54 -3.23 -4.46
CA LEU A 143 -14.09 -3.29 -4.59
C LEU A 143 -13.58 -4.47 -5.42
N HIS A 144 -12.37 -4.30 -5.92
CA HIS A 144 -11.53 -5.35 -6.46
C HIS A 144 -10.39 -5.62 -5.49
N ASP A 145 -10.28 -6.88 -5.06
CA ASP A 145 -9.21 -7.36 -4.19
C ASP A 145 -8.25 -8.24 -5.02
N PRO A 146 -6.98 -7.84 -5.17
CA PRO A 146 -5.95 -8.59 -5.91
C PRO A 146 -5.70 -10.03 -5.43
N ALA A 147 -6.13 -10.41 -4.22
CA ALA A 147 -6.01 -11.75 -3.67
C ALA A 147 -7.02 -12.76 -4.24
N GLY A 148 -7.73 -12.41 -5.32
CA GLY A 148 -8.65 -13.31 -6.01
C GLY A 148 -10.12 -12.94 -5.90
N PHE A 149 -10.47 -11.81 -5.26
CA PHE A 149 -11.86 -11.42 -5.02
C PHE A 149 -12.25 -10.22 -5.90
N ALA A 150 -12.79 -10.53 -7.08
CA ALA A 150 -13.26 -9.52 -8.03
C ALA A 150 -14.70 -9.08 -7.73
N CYS A 151 -15.00 -7.79 -7.99
CA CYS A 151 -16.35 -7.24 -7.92
C CYS A 151 -17.06 -7.49 -6.57
N MET A 152 -16.30 -7.39 -5.48
CA MET A 152 -16.81 -7.64 -4.14
C MET A 152 -17.76 -6.55 -3.71
N LYS A 153 -18.78 -6.94 -2.96
CA LYS A 153 -19.69 -6.06 -2.23
C LYS A 153 -19.47 -6.30 -0.74
N VAL A 154 -18.99 -5.30 -0.02
CA VAL A 154 -18.59 -5.41 1.39
C VAL A 154 -19.32 -4.35 2.18
N ALA A 155 -19.88 -4.68 3.35
CA ALA A 155 -20.51 -3.65 4.18
C ALA A 155 -19.45 -2.65 4.64
N PHE A 156 -19.75 -1.35 4.60
CA PHE A 156 -18.78 -0.31 4.97
C PHE A 156 -18.23 -0.54 6.38
N ASN A 157 -19.09 -0.93 7.33
CA ASN A 157 -18.67 -1.21 8.71
C ASN A 157 -17.72 -2.40 8.84
N ASP A 158 -17.77 -3.37 7.92
CA ASP A 158 -16.94 -4.58 7.98
C ASP A 158 -15.49 -4.28 7.57
N ILE A 159 -15.23 -3.22 6.80
CA ILE A 159 -13.87 -2.84 6.41
C ILE A 159 -13.16 -1.96 7.44
N LEU A 160 -13.92 -1.28 8.32
CA LEU A 160 -13.36 -0.23 9.17
C LEU A 160 -12.24 -0.74 10.08
N GLU A 161 -12.42 -1.93 10.67
CA GLU A 161 -11.39 -2.50 11.55
C GLU A 161 -10.12 -2.85 10.78
N ALA A 162 -10.26 -3.48 9.61
CA ALA A 162 -9.13 -3.76 8.73
C ALA A 162 -8.40 -2.47 8.34
N TRP A 163 -9.15 -1.42 8.04
CA TRP A 163 -8.63 -0.16 7.50
C TRP A 163 -7.95 0.74 8.54
N LYS A 164 -8.15 0.50 9.84
CA LYS A 164 -7.29 1.06 10.88
C LYS A 164 -5.85 0.56 10.77
N ALA A 165 -5.68 -0.67 10.29
CA ALA A 165 -4.40 -1.36 10.12
C ALA A 165 -3.55 -1.35 11.40
N GLU A 166 -4.13 -1.56 12.59
CA GLU A 166 -3.41 -1.41 13.87
C GLU A 166 -2.17 -2.27 13.99
N ALA A 167 -2.19 -3.48 13.44
CA ALA A 167 -1.07 -4.42 13.46
C ALA A 167 -0.04 -4.22 12.32
N ILE A 168 -0.20 -3.20 11.47
CA ILE A 168 0.71 -2.96 10.33
C ILE A 168 1.74 -1.88 10.70
N ASP A 169 2.97 -2.31 10.95
CA ASP A 169 4.04 -1.46 11.50
C ASP A 169 4.46 -0.29 10.60
N TYR A 170 4.49 -0.50 9.28
CA TYR A 170 4.99 0.53 8.36
C TYR A 170 3.99 1.65 8.09
N LYS A 171 2.73 1.50 8.50
CA LYS A 171 1.66 2.40 8.07
C LYS A 171 1.95 3.85 8.47
N ARG A 172 1.61 4.78 7.59
CA ARG A 172 1.62 6.23 7.91
C ARG A 172 0.48 6.66 8.84
N GLY A 173 -0.62 5.93 8.84
CA GLY A 173 -1.82 6.24 9.62
C GLY A 173 -3.01 5.35 9.30
N ALA A 174 -4.09 5.51 10.07
CA ALA A 174 -5.33 4.77 9.88
C ALA A 174 -6.13 5.32 8.69
N TYR A 175 -6.96 4.48 8.08
CA TYR A 175 -7.88 4.85 6.99
C TYR A 175 -7.18 5.46 5.77
N SER A 176 -6.02 4.89 5.44
CA SER A 176 -5.17 5.37 4.34
C SER A 176 -5.82 5.09 2.98
N MET A 177 -5.85 6.12 2.11
CA MET A 177 -6.40 6.03 0.76
C MET A 177 -5.74 7.00 -0.22
N TRP A 178 -5.73 6.62 -1.51
CA TRP A 178 -5.23 7.44 -2.62
C TRP A 178 -6.28 7.54 -3.73
N GLY A 179 -6.52 8.75 -4.22
CA GLY A 179 -7.47 9.02 -5.30
C GLY A 179 -7.14 10.28 -6.09
N ASN A 180 -8.09 10.72 -6.91
CA ASN A 180 -7.99 11.92 -7.74
C ASN A 180 -6.77 11.93 -8.66
N PHE A 181 -6.43 10.77 -9.25
CA PHE A 181 -5.23 10.63 -10.08
C PHE A 181 -5.31 11.46 -11.35
N LYS A 182 -4.36 12.38 -11.52
CA LYS A 182 -4.28 13.25 -12.69
C LYS A 182 -2.86 13.35 -13.21
N ARG A 183 -2.63 12.95 -14.47
CA ARG A 183 -1.33 13.10 -15.10
C ARG A 183 -1.05 14.57 -15.44
N LEU A 184 -0.01 15.15 -14.84
CA LEU A 184 0.44 16.52 -15.13
C LEU A 184 1.55 16.58 -16.16
N LYS A 185 2.37 15.52 -16.25
CA LYS A 185 3.48 15.39 -17.19
C LYS A 185 3.63 13.94 -17.63
N THR A 186 4.34 13.73 -18.73
CA THR A 186 4.70 12.40 -19.24
C THR A 186 6.23 12.28 -19.26
N PRO A 187 6.85 11.84 -18.16
CA PRO A 187 8.30 11.70 -18.08
C PRO A 187 8.83 10.68 -19.09
N SER A 188 10.01 10.94 -19.62
CA SER A 188 10.76 9.98 -20.43
C SER A 188 11.21 8.77 -19.60
N GLN A 189 11.52 7.66 -20.26
CA GLN A 189 12.09 6.49 -19.59
C GLN A 189 13.37 6.82 -18.80
N THR A 190 14.19 7.73 -19.31
CA THR A 190 15.40 8.20 -18.62
C THR A 190 15.07 8.95 -17.33
N GLU A 191 14.07 9.82 -17.34
CA GLU A 191 13.63 10.53 -16.13
C GLU A 191 13.04 9.56 -15.10
N ILE A 192 12.18 8.62 -15.54
CA ILE A 192 11.62 7.57 -14.68
C ILE A 192 12.74 6.76 -14.00
N TYR A 193 13.72 6.32 -14.79
CA TYR A 193 14.88 5.59 -14.29
C TYR A 193 15.69 6.40 -13.28
N GLN A 194 15.99 7.66 -13.59
CA GLN A 194 16.78 8.52 -12.71
C GLN A 194 16.09 8.81 -11.39
N GLU A 195 14.79 9.08 -11.39
CA GLU A 195 14.02 9.30 -10.14
C GLU A 195 13.90 8.01 -9.33
N THR A 196 13.65 6.87 -9.98
CA THR A 196 13.63 5.55 -9.32
C THR A 196 14.98 5.23 -8.66
N ALA A 197 16.09 5.46 -9.38
CA ALA A 197 17.44 5.21 -8.88
C ALA A 197 17.79 6.07 -7.65
N LYS A 198 17.27 7.31 -7.56
CA LYS A 198 17.44 8.16 -6.37
C LYS A 198 16.75 7.55 -5.14
N ILE A 199 15.54 7.02 -5.31
CA ILE A 199 14.80 6.36 -4.23
C ILE A 199 15.55 5.11 -3.78
N MET A 200 15.96 4.25 -4.71
CA MET A 200 16.75 3.05 -4.41
C MET A 200 18.04 3.40 -3.65
N LYS A 201 18.79 4.40 -4.12
CA LYS A 201 20.02 4.87 -3.45
C LYS A 201 19.74 5.32 -2.02
N ASN A 202 18.73 6.17 -1.81
CA ASN A 202 18.38 6.65 -0.47
C ASN A 202 17.98 5.50 0.46
N ARG A 203 17.20 4.55 -0.06
CA ARG A 203 16.79 3.33 0.65
C ARG A 203 17.99 2.49 1.09
N TYR A 204 18.95 2.24 0.21
CA TYR A 204 20.16 1.49 0.57
C TYR A 204 21.05 2.23 1.56
N LEU A 205 21.22 3.54 1.41
CA LEU A 205 22.01 4.36 2.35
C LEU A 205 21.40 4.38 3.75
N ASN A 206 20.08 4.41 3.85
CA ASN A 206 19.38 4.46 5.14
C ASN A 206 19.17 3.08 5.76
N GLY A 207 18.89 2.05 4.95
CA GLY A 207 18.57 0.70 5.39
C GLY A 207 19.74 -0.07 6.02
N GLN A 208 20.98 0.43 5.91
CA GLN A 208 22.15 -0.22 6.50
C GLN A 208 22.43 0.19 7.94
N ASN A 209 21.93 1.34 8.39
CA ASN A 209 22.42 1.98 9.62
C ASN A 209 22.16 1.16 10.89
N ASP A 210 20.99 0.54 11.00
CA ASP A 210 20.65 -0.28 12.18
C ASP A 210 20.93 -1.78 11.98
N ILE A 211 21.04 -2.22 10.72
CA ILE A 211 21.22 -3.63 10.36
C ILE A 211 22.65 -4.10 10.59
N LEU A 212 23.63 -3.28 10.20
CA LEU A 212 25.03 -3.63 10.39
C LEU A 212 25.36 -3.78 11.89
N ASP A 213 24.84 -2.88 12.73
CA ASP A 213 24.99 -2.94 14.18
C ASP A 213 24.32 -4.16 14.80
N ALA A 214 23.11 -4.53 14.33
CA ALA A 214 22.40 -5.72 14.79
C ALA A 214 23.13 -7.02 14.40
N MET A 215 23.58 -7.13 13.15
CA MET A 215 24.36 -8.27 12.66
C MET A 215 25.71 -8.41 13.41
N GLN A 216 26.39 -7.29 13.68
CA GLN A 216 27.65 -7.29 14.43
C GLN A 216 27.45 -7.79 15.86
N LYS A 217 26.40 -7.34 16.55
CA LYS A 217 26.05 -7.83 17.90
C LYS A 217 25.79 -9.33 17.92
N GLN A 218 25.18 -9.88 16.87
CA GLN A 218 24.88 -11.31 16.79
C GLN A 218 26.16 -12.14 16.61
N LEU A 219 27.05 -11.73 15.71
CA LEU A 219 28.35 -12.39 15.49
C LEU A 219 29.20 -12.43 16.77
N LEU A 220 29.17 -11.36 17.57
CA LEU A 220 29.90 -11.27 18.84
C LEU A 220 29.30 -12.11 19.97
N LYS A 221 28.00 -12.44 19.93
CA LYS A 221 27.35 -13.33 20.92
C LYS A 221 27.60 -14.81 20.66
N THR A 222 27.94 -15.18 19.43
CA THR A 222 28.20 -16.56 18.99
C THR A 222 29.67 -16.97 19.01
N ALA A 223 30.58 -16.06 19.40
CA ALA A 223 32.02 -16.28 19.53
C ALA A 223 32.42 -16.45 21.01
#